data_AF-A0A2A5JM57-F1
#
_entry.id   AF-A0A2A5JM57-F1
#
_cell.length_a   1.000
_cell.length_b   1.000
_cell.length_c   1.000
_cell.angle_alpha   90.00
_cell.angle_beta   90.00
_cell.angle_gamma   90.00
#
_symmetry.space_group_name_H-M   'P 1'
#
loop_
_entity.id
_entity.type
_entity.pdbx_description
1 polymer ?
#
loop_
_entity_poly.entity_id
_entity_poly.type
_entity_poly.pdbx_seq_one_letter_code
_entity_poly.pdbx_strand_id
1 'polypeptide(L)'
;MKEILVLVVAIGFLGGCASNVRNEVNRYEHEISSSRNNIAILESKIARENENIENYKSSISKSNNSIRDNKQNIERARIGISRSKAYLSSHSDVFINGQCIRPDFGPKPTPYCSSRSEAKEHALAFCSMSAGCDAAMLLASDELDTFSKRFLASEACSRAVHELRNEGYAPDSTAVNALEALSDTGCSNESDGFFAFLGKVSGCIMSASIKLAKIQSYVNCTERKANSCYSSYTDWLGAPENRERECLENFGNIDTYANAILKYERQIAENERSIRSKKQNIKSSSDSIAQAEQELARERERNSKYNRLLAERKKTLAYKLYGK
;
A
#
# COMPACT_ATOMS: atom_id res chain seq x y z
N MET A 1 -92.80 -16.37 67.71
CA MET A 1 -92.33 -17.02 66.45
C MET A 1 -92.16 -16.07 65.25
N LYS A 2 -92.86 -14.92 65.16
CA LYS A 2 -92.67 -13.97 64.04
C LYS A 2 -91.34 -13.18 64.08
N GLU A 3 -90.70 -13.01 65.23
CA GLU A 3 -89.44 -12.23 65.32
C GLU A 3 -88.16 -13.00 64.94
N ILE A 4 -88.16 -14.34 65.04
CA ILE A 4 -87.01 -15.17 64.68
C ILE A 4 -86.87 -15.29 63.15
N LEU A 5 -87.98 -15.22 62.41
CA LEU A 5 -87.99 -15.32 60.94
C LEU A 5 -87.40 -14.05 60.27
N VAL A 6 -87.54 -12.87 60.89
CA VAL A 6 -86.99 -11.62 60.36
C VAL A 6 -85.46 -11.57 60.53
N LEU A 7 -84.93 -12.15 61.61
CA LEU A 7 -83.49 -12.20 61.87
C LEU A 7 -82.75 -13.14 60.91
N VAL A 8 -83.34 -14.29 60.56
CA VAL A 8 -82.74 -15.28 59.65
C VAL A 8 -82.74 -14.80 58.19
N VAL A 9 -83.77 -14.04 57.78
CA VAL A 9 -83.82 -13.43 56.43
C VAL A 9 -82.84 -12.25 56.30
N ALA A 10 -82.65 -11.44 57.35
CA ALA A 10 -81.66 -10.36 57.34
C ALA A 10 -80.20 -10.88 57.29
N ILE A 11 -79.91 -12.01 57.95
CA ILE A 11 -78.58 -12.64 57.92
C ILE A 11 -78.32 -13.33 56.56
N GLY A 12 -79.35 -13.92 55.93
CA GLY A 12 -79.26 -14.52 54.59
C GLY A 12 -78.97 -13.51 53.47
N PHE A 13 -79.53 -12.30 53.55
CA PHE A 13 -79.30 -11.24 52.57
C PHE A 13 -77.93 -10.56 52.69
N LEU A 14 -77.37 -10.45 53.91
CA LEU A 14 -76.01 -9.92 54.12
C LEU A 14 -74.92 -10.92 53.68
N GLY A 15 -75.14 -12.22 53.88
CA GLY A 15 -74.21 -13.29 53.47
C GLY A 15 -74.03 -13.41 51.95
N GLY A 16 -75.11 -13.29 51.16
CA GLY A 16 -75.05 -13.33 49.69
C GLY A 16 -74.30 -12.14 49.09
N CYS A 17 -74.44 -10.96 49.70
CA CYS A 17 -73.80 -9.72 49.24
C CYS A 17 -72.30 -9.64 49.54
N ALA A 18 -71.82 -10.28 50.61
CA ALA A 18 -70.39 -10.36 50.95
C ALA A 18 -69.66 -11.42 50.12
N SER A 19 -70.32 -12.54 49.81
CA SER A 19 -69.80 -13.60 48.94
C SER A 19 -69.44 -13.08 47.55
N ASN A 20 -70.33 -12.28 46.94
CA ASN A 20 -70.07 -11.70 45.62
C ASN A 20 -68.84 -10.77 45.61
N VAL A 21 -68.69 -9.91 46.62
CA VAL A 21 -67.53 -9.01 46.73
C VAL A 21 -66.24 -9.79 46.97
N ARG A 22 -66.27 -10.87 47.75
CA ARG A 22 -65.11 -11.76 47.95
C ARG A 22 -64.65 -12.42 46.65
N ASN A 23 -65.59 -12.87 45.81
CA ASN A 23 -65.28 -13.41 44.49
C ASN A 23 -64.62 -12.36 43.58
N GLU A 24 -65.10 -11.11 43.61
CA GLU A 24 -64.46 -10.02 42.85
C GLU A 24 -63.05 -9.70 43.34
N VAL A 25 -62.81 -9.71 44.66
CA VAL A 25 -61.47 -9.55 45.26
C VAL A 25 -60.52 -10.63 44.74
N ASN A 26 -60.92 -11.90 44.84
CA ASN A 26 -60.10 -13.02 44.36
C ASN A 26 -59.82 -12.92 42.86
N ARG A 27 -60.82 -12.50 42.06
CA ARG A 27 -60.64 -12.27 40.62
C ARG A 27 -59.61 -11.18 40.36
N TYR A 28 -59.69 -10.04 41.02
CA TYR A 28 -58.71 -8.96 40.82
C TYR A 28 -57.30 -9.36 41.30
N GLU A 29 -57.18 -10.12 42.39
CA GLU A 29 -55.88 -10.66 42.82
C GLU A 29 -55.26 -11.58 41.77
N HIS A 30 -56.08 -12.44 41.15
CA HIS A 30 -55.65 -13.29 40.05
C HIS A 30 -55.22 -12.49 38.81
N GLU A 31 -56.01 -11.50 38.39
CA GLU A 31 -55.69 -10.62 37.26
C GLU A 31 -54.41 -9.82 37.49
N ILE A 32 -54.19 -9.31 38.71
CA ILE A 32 -52.95 -8.60 39.08
C ILE A 32 -51.75 -9.53 39.00
N SER A 33 -51.88 -10.77 39.51
CA SER A 33 -50.81 -11.77 39.45
C SER A 33 -50.47 -12.14 38.00
N SER A 34 -51.49 -12.40 37.16
CA SER A 34 -51.31 -12.68 35.74
C SER A 34 -50.64 -11.52 35.00
N SER A 35 -51.12 -10.30 35.24
CA SER A 35 -50.53 -9.09 34.63
C SER A 35 -49.09 -8.84 35.09
N ARG A 36 -48.74 -9.10 36.36
CA ARG A 36 -47.33 -9.03 36.81
C ARG A 36 -46.43 -10.04 36.10
N ASN A 37 -46.93 -11.26 35.88
CA ASN A 37 -46.20 -12.26 35.11
C ASN A 37 -45.99 -11.81 33.65
N ASN A 38 -47.01 -11.24 33.01
CA ASN A 38 -46.89 -10.71 31.65
C ASN A 38 -45.88 -9.56 31.55
N ILE A 39 -45.88 -8.65 32.53
CA ILE A 39 -44.88 -7.57 32.65
C ILE A 39 -43.46 -8.15 32.67
N ALA A 40 -43.21 -9.15 33.54
CA ALA A 40 -41.89 -9.76 33.65
C ALA A 40 -41.44 -10.47 32.35
N ILE A 41 -42.37 -11.12 31.64
CA ILE A 41 -42.10 -11.75 30.34
C ILE A 41 -41.70 -10.70 29.30
N LEU A 42 -42.42 -9.57 29.23
CA LEU A 42 -42.13 -8.49 28.29
C LEU A 42 -40.79 -7.80 28.60
N GLU A 43 -40.51 -7.54 29.88
CA GLU A 43 -39.21 -7.00 30.31
C GLU A 43 -38.06 -7.92 29.92
N SER A 44 -38.22 -9.25 30.11
CA SER A 44 -37.24 -10.24 29.67
C SER A 44 -37.08 -10.29 28.15
N LYS A 45 -38.18 -10.14 27.38
CA LYS A 45 -38.11 -10.07 25.91
C LYS A 45 -37.33 -8.84 25.44
N ILE A 46 -37.60 -7.67 26.01
CA ILE A 46 -36.88 -6.43 25.70
C ILE A 46 -35.38 -6.57 26.02
N ALA A 47 -35.05 -7.12 27.19
CA ALA A 47 -33.65 -7.34 27.58
C ALA A 47 -32.90 -8.26 26.58
N ARG A 48 -33.52 -9.36 26.17
CA ARG A 48 -32.94 -10.29 25.18
C ARG A 48 -32.74 -9.64 23.82
N GLU A 49 -33.70 -8.88 23.32
CA GLU A 49 -33.56 -8.19 22.03
C GLU A 49 -32.48 -7.10 22.08
N ASN A 50 -32.34 -6.40 23.21
CA ASN A 50 -31.25 -5.45 23.41
C ASN A 50 -29.88 -6.15 23.37
N GLU A 51 -29.75 -7.30 24.03
CA GLU A 51 -28.53 -8.12 23.97
C GLU A 51 -28.22 -8.56 22.53
N ASN A 52 -29.23 -9.00 21.78
CA ASN A 52 -29.09 -9.36 20.37
C ASN A 52 -28.55 -8.18 19.54
N ILE A 53 -29.09 -6.98 19.74
CA ILE A 53 -28.63 -5.77 19.05
C ILE A 53 -27.15 -5.51 19.32
N GLU A 54 -26.70 -5.59 20.57
CA GLU A 54 -25.29 -5.38 20.93
C GLU A 54 -24.38 -6.46 20.32
N ASN A 55 -24.82 -7.71 20.31
CA ASN A 55 -24.13 -8.81 19.64
C ASN A 55 -23.97 -8.58 18.12
N TYR A 56 -25.03 -8.09 17.47
CA TYR A 56 -24.97 -7.72 16.05
C TYR A 56 -24.04 -6.54 15.79
N LYS A 57 -24.07 -5.49 16.63
CA LYS A 57 -23.17 -4.33 16.52
C LYS A 57 -21.70 -4.74 16.67
N SER A 58 -21.39 -5.56 17.68
CA SER A 58 -20.04 -6.12 17.89
C SER A 58 -19.57 -6.91 16.66
N SER A 59 -20.45 -7.75 16.11
CA SER A 59 -20.15 -8.52 14.91
C SER A 59 -19.96 -7.66 13.66
N ILE A 60 -20.71 -6.57 13.51
CA ILE A 60 -20.51 -5.58 12.44
C ILE A 60 -19.14 -4.91 12.58
N SER A 61 -18.74 -4.53 13.80
CA SER A 61 -17.43 -3.94 14.08
C SER A 61 -16.28 -4.87 13.65
N LYS A 62 -16.37 -6.16 14.00
CA LYS A 62 -15.40 -7.17 13.56
C LYS A 62 -15.32 -7.29 12.03
N SER A 63 -16.47 -7.34 11.35
CA SER A 63 -16.51 -7.36 9.88
C SER A 63 -15.92 -6.10 9.25
N ASN A 64 -16.16 -4.91 9.83
CA ASN A 64 -15.57 -3.66 9.35
C ASN A 64 -14.04 -3.65 9.48
N ASN A 65 -13.50 -4.13 10.61
CA ASN A 65 -12.06 -4.26 10.80
C ASN A 65 -11.46 -5.22 9.76
N SER A 66 -12.09 -6.37 9.54
CA SER A 66 -11.67 -7.31 8.50
C SER A 66 -11.68 -6.71 7.09
N ILE A 67 -12.70 -5.90 6.75
CA ILE A 67 -12.75 -5.17 5.47
C ILE A 67 -11.55 -4.21 5.35
N ARG A 68 -11.26 -3.43 6.40
CA ARG A 68 -10.14 -2.49 6.40
C ARG A 68 -8.80 -3.21 6.20
N ASP A 69 -8.59 -4.30 6.93
CA ASP A 69 -7.34 -5.07 6.85
C ASP A 69 -7.17 -5.71 5.46
N ASN A 70 -8.25 -6.24 4.89
CA ASN A 70 -8.25 -6.77 3.53
C ASN A 70 -7.97 -5.70 2.48
N LYS A 71 -8.50 -4.46 2.64
CA LYS A 71 -8.15 -3.34 1.76
C LYS A 71 -6.66 -3.01 1.83
N GLN A 72 -6.07 -3.00 3.02
CA GLN A 72 -4.61 -2.80 3.17
C GLN A 72 -3.82 -3.92 2.50
N ASN A 73 -4.27 -5.17 2.62
CA ASN A 73 -3.61 -6.31 1.98
C ASN A 73 -3.69 -6.24 0.46
N ILE A 74 -4.80 -5.77 -0.10
CA ILE A 74 -4.93 -5.50 -1.55
C ILE A 74 -3.89 -4.45 -1.98
N GLU A 75 -3.73 -3.36 -1.25
CA GLU A 75 -2.73 -2.34 -1.60
C GLU A 75 -1.30 -2.88 -1.50
N ARG A 76 -0.98 -3.69 -0.49
CA ARG A 76 0.32 -4.37 -0.40
C ARG A 76 0.57 -5.30 -1.58
N ALA A 77 -0.43 -6.07 -1.99
CA ALA A 77 -0.34 -6.96 -3.14
C ALA A 77 -0.15 -6.16 -4.45
N ARG A 78 -0.84 -5.03 -4.61
CA ARG A 78 -0.65 -4.11 -5.76
C ARG A 78 0.77 -3.56 -5.82
N ILE A 79 1.33 -3.14 -4.68
CA ILE A 79 2.74 -2.72 -4.58
C ILE A 79 3.67 -3.87 -4.96
N GLY A 80 3.39 -5.09 -4.51
CA GLY A 80 4.13 -6.30 -4.88
C GLY A 80 4.16 -6.52 -6.40
N ILE A 81 2.99 -6.47 -7.06
CA ILE A 81 2.88 -6.57 -8.52
C ILE A 81 3.71 -5.48 -9.21
N SER A 82 3.59 -4.22 -8.76
CA SER A 82 4.35 -3.11 -9.36
C SER A 82 5.85 -3.30 -9.23
N ARG A 83 6.34 -3.80 -8.08
CA ARG A 83 7.76 -4.10 -7.87
C ARG A 83 8.25 -5.21 -8.78
N SER A 84 7.51 -6.32 -8.87
CA SER A 84 7.88 -7.42 -9.76
C SER A 84 7.83 -7.01 -11.23
N LYS A 85 6.84 -6.21 -11.66
CA LYS A 85 6.81 -5.66 -13.02
C LYS A 85 7.98 -4.72 -13.30
N ALA A 86 8.35 -3.87 -12.35
CA ALA A 86 9.51 -2.99 -12.48
C ALA A 86 10.80 -3.80 -12.62
N TYR A 87 10.99 -4.84 -11.80
CA TYR A 87 12.12 -5.77 -11.92
C TYR A 87 12.17 -6.40 -13.32
N LEU A 88 11.08 -7.01 -13.77
CA LEU A 88 11.04 -7.66 -15.08
C LEU A 88 11.30 -6.69 -16.24
N SER A 89 10.87 -5.42 -16.10
CA SER A 89 11.09 -4.39 -17.13
C SER A 89 12.53 -3.88 -17.18
N SER A 90 13.24 -3.87 -16.04
CA SER A 90 14.63 -3.41 -15.97
C SER A 90 15.66 -4.51 -16.26
N HIS A 91 15.22 -5.76 -16.43
CA HIS A 91 16.07 -6.93 -16.64
C HIS A 91 15.71 -7.63 -17.96
N SER A 92 15.81 -6.89 -19.06
CA SER A 92 15.48 -7.37 -20.43
C SER A 92 16.40 -8.48 -20.95
N ASP A 93 17.48 -8.77 -20.24
CA ASP A 93 18.42 -9.83 -20.56
C ASP A 93 17.98 -11.20 -20.01
N VAL A 94 17.03 -11.22 -19.07
CA VAL A 94 16.41 -12.45 -18.53
C VAL A 94 14.90 -12.52 -18.74
N PHE A 95 14.24 -11.42 -19.12
CA PHE A 95 12.81 -11.41 -19.39
C PHE A 95 12.50 -10.81 -20.76
N ILE A 96 12.05 -11.66 -21.70
CA ILE A 96 11.80 -11.28 -23.09
C ILE A 96 10.44 -11.83 -23.53
N ASN A 97 9.62 -10.99 -24.17
CA ASN A 97 8.33 -11.38 -24.75
C ASN A 97 7.42 -12.17 -23.78
N GLY A 98 7.45 -11.81 -22.49
CA GLY A 98 6.62 -12.46 -21.46
C GLY A 98 7.18 -13.78 -20.94
N GLN A 99 8.43 -14.12 -21.25
CA GLN A 99 9.08 -15.35 -20.81
C GLN A 99 10.39 -15.06 -20.08
N CYS A 100 10.64 -15.80 -19.01
CA CYS A 100 11.95 -15.86 -18.39
C CYS A 100 12.87 -16.75 -19.21
N ILE A 101 14.07 -16.28 -19.49
CA ILE A 101 15.11 -17.00 -20.22
C ILE A 101 16.40 -16.99 -19.41
N ARG A 102 17.27 -17.97 -19.65
CA ARG A 102 18.65 -17.90 -19.15
C ARG A 102 19.40 -16.74 -19.83
N PRO A 103 20.25 -15.99 -19.10
CA PRO A 103 21.07 -14.92 -19.68
C PRO A 103 21.89 -15.34 -20.90
N ASP A 104 22.32 -16.62 -20.94
CA ASP A 104 23.09 -17.19 -22.05
C ASP A 104 22.37 -17.12 -23.41
N PHE A 105 21.03 -17.09 -23.39
CA PHE A 105 20.17 -16.97 -24.57
C PHE A 105 19.60 -15.54 -24.75
N GLY A 106 19.93 -14.63 -23.83
CA GLY A 106 19.47 -13.25 -23.84
C GLY A 106 20.40 -12.29 -24.60
N PRO A 107 19.96 -11.03 -24.78
CA PRO A 107 20.82 -9.98 -25.31
C PRO A 107 22.00 -9.77 -24.38
N LYS A 108 23.20 -9.79 -24.97
CA LYS A 108 24.44 -9.50 -24.26
C LYS A 108 24.45 -8.04 -23.79
N PRO A 109 25.08 -7.74 -22.65
CA PRO A 109 25.25 -6.36 -22.21
C PRO A 109 26.01 -5.57 -23.27
N THR A 110 25.56 -4.36 -23.56
CA THR A 110 26.21 -3.43 -24.49
C THR A 110 26.77 -2.23 -23.71
N PRO A 111 28.08 -1.93 -23.80
CA PRO A 111 29.11 -2.66 -24.56
C PRO A 111 29.45 -4.02 -23.94
N TYR A 112 29.84 -4.98 -24.79
CA TYR A 112 30.22 -6.32 -24.38
C TYR A 112 31.71 -6.37 -24.08
N CYS A 113 32.07 -6.45 -22.79
CA CYS A 113 33.46 -6.47 -22.35
C CYS A 113 33.80 -7.79 -21.67
N SER A 114 34.14 -8.81 -22.47
CA SER A 114 34.41 -10.16 -21.98
C SER A 114 35.73 -10.29 -21.21
N SER A 115 36.62 -9.30 -21.35
CA SER A 115 37.87 -9.20 -20.62
C SER A 115 38.12 -7.79 -20.07
N ARG A 116 39.01 -7.66 -19.08
CA ARG A 116 39.48 -6.34 -18.62
C ARG A 116 40.19 -5.55 -19.71
N SER A 117 40.78 -6.23 -20.71
CA SER A 117 41.42 -5.57 -21.85
C SER A 117 40.40 -4.90 -22.75
N GLU A 118 39.36 -5.63 -23.16
CA GLU A 118 38.24 -5.10 -23.96
C GLU A 118 37.51 -3.96 -23.21
N ALA A 119 37.32 -4.12 -21.89
CA ALA A 119 36.74 -3.06 -21.07
C ALA A 119 37.59 -1.78 -21.07
N LYS A 120 38.91 -1.94 -21.02
CA LYS A 120 39.85 -0.82 -21.09
C LYS A 120 39.84 -0.17 -22.46
N GLU A 121 39.81 -0.94 -23.55
CA GLU A 121 39.72 -0.41 -24.92
C GLU A 121 38.43 0.39 -25.15
N HIS A 122 37.28 -0.16 -24.74
CA HIS A 122 36.01 0.56 -24.80
C HIS A 122 36.02 1.84 -23.97
N ALA A 123 36.60 1.80 -22.77
CA ALA A 123 36.71 2.95 -21.90
C ALA A 123 37.64 4.03 -22.47
N LEU A 124 38.77 3.63 -23.07
CA LEU A 124 39.70 4.54 -23.74
C LEU A 124 39.00 5.23 -24.92
N ALA A 125 38.30 4.48 -25.78
CA ALA A 125 37.55 5.05 -26.90
C ALA A 125 36.47 6.04 -26.42
N PHE A 126 35.65 5.64 -25.45
CA PHE A 126 34.59 6.49 -24.89
C PHE A 126 35.14 7.76 -24.24
N CYS A 127 36.17 7.62 -23.40
CA CYS A 127 36.71 8.74 -22.64
C CYS A 127 37.53 9.69 -23.51
N SER A 128 38.19 9.19 -24.56
CA SER A 128 38.92 10.02 -25.54
C SER A 128 37.98 10.97 -26.28
N MET A 129 36.77 10.50 -26.61
CA MET A 129 35.72 11.35 -27.17
C MET A 129 35.19 12.38 -26.18
N SER A 130 35.16 12.07 -24.87
CA SER A 130 34.56 12.95 -23.85
C SER A 130 35.52 14.00 -23.28
N ALA A 131 36.82 13.70 -23.18
CA ALA A 131 37.82 14.55 -22.54
C ALA A 131 38.73 15.28 -23.54
N GLY A 132 38.60 14.98 -24.84
CA GLY A 132 39.51 15.43 -25.89
C GLY A 132 40.72 14.52 -26.02
N CYS A 133 41.10 14.26 -27.27
CA CYS A 133 42.06 13.23 -27.66
C CYS A 133 43.51 13.55 -27.28
N ASP A 134 43.78 14.83 -27.00
CA ASP A 134 45.06 15.32 -26.53
C ASP A 134 45.52 14.66 -25.22
N ALA A 135 44.59 14.32 -24.33
CA ALA A 135 44.90 13.69 -23.05
C ALA A 135 45.29 12.20 -23.21
N ALA A 136 44.67 11.50 -24.17
CA ALA A 136 44.94 10.09 -24.44
C ALA A 136 46.33 9.88 -25.07
N MET A 137 46.73 10.77 -25.98
CA MET A 137 48.01 10.66 -26.71
C MET A 137 49.22 11.16 -25.92
N LEU A 138 49.05 12.08 -24.98
CA LEU A 138 50.10 12.48 -24.04
C LEU A 138 50.57 11.32 -23.13
N LEU A 139 49.78 10.25 -23.00
CA LEU A 139 50.11 9.06 -22.21
C LEU A 139 50.68 7.90 -23.05
N ALA A 140 50.62 7.96 -24.39
CA ALA A 140 50.85 6.80 -25.27
C ALA A 140 52.27 6.66 -25.82
N SER A 141 53.14 7.68 -25.72
CA SER A 141 54.51 7.60 -26.26
C SER A 141 55.38 8.73 -25.70
N ASP A 142 56.63 8.43 -25.30
CA ASP A 142 57.62 9.45 -24.92
C ASP A 142 58.44 9.99 -26.11
N GLU A 143 58.44 9.32 -27.26
CA GLU A 143 59.43 9.57 -28.34
C GLU A 143 58.96 10.49 -29.48
N LEU A 144 57.68 10.81 -29.58
CA LEU A 144 57.17 11.72 -30.62
C LEU A 144 57.23 13.19 -30.17
N ASP A 145 57.51 14.10 -31.12
CA ASP A 145 57.42 15.53 -30.84
C ASP A 145 55.95 15.95 -30.62
N THR A 146 55.74 17.06 -29.92
CA THR A 146 54.40 17.45 -29.43
C THR A 146 53.42 17.69 -30.58
N PHE A 147 53.90 18.11 -31.75
CA PHE A 147 53.10 18.28 -32.95
C PHE A 147 52.64 16.93 -33.51
N SER A 148 53.55 15.98 -33.73
CA SER A 148 53.19 14.65 -34.25
C SER A 148 52.25 13.90 -33.30
N LYS A 149 52.44 14.02 -31.97
CA LYS A 149 51.51 13.43 -30.98
C LYS A 149 50.09 13.96 -31.12
N ARG A 150 49.93 15.27 -31.37
CA ARG A 150 48.62 15.93 -31.48
C ARG A 150 47.97 15.74 -32.83
N PHE A 151 48.74 15.77 -33.92
CA PHE A 151 48.24 15.44 -35.25
C PHE A 151 47.71 13.99 -35.27
N LEU A 152 48.50 13.05 -34.76
CA LEU A 152 48.09 11.65 -34.62
C LEU A 152 46.90 11.50 -33.65
N ALA A 153 46.80 12.32 -32.60
CA ALA A 153 45.65 12.34 -31.69
C ALA A 153 44.36 12.75 -32.39
N SER A 154 44.41 13.86 -33.12
CA SER A 154 43.27 14.44 -33.82
C SER A 154 42.82 13.53 -34.97
N GLU A 155 43.77 12.98 -35.73
CA GLU A 155 43.51 12.03 -36.80
C GLU A 155 42.94 10.70 -36.28
N ALA A 156 43.59 10.07 -35.29
CA ALA A 156 43.14 8.79 -34.74
C ALA A 156 41.77 8.90 -34.08
N CYS A 157 41.49 10.00 -33.37
CA CYS A 157 40.17 10.22 -32.80
C CYS A 157 39.11 10.51 -33.84
N SER A 158 39.39 11.36 -34.82
CA SER A 158 38.41 11.65 -35.88
C SER A 158 38.05 10.36 -36.61
N ARG A 159 39.03 9.51 -36.90
CA ARG A 159 38.80 8.21 -37.52
C ARG A 159 37.98 7.27 -36.63
N ALA A 160 38.28 7.18 -35.34
CA ALA A 160 37.52 6.37 -34.38
C ALA A 160 36.07 6.87 -34.21
N VAL A 161 35.84 8.18 -34.24
CA VAL A 161 34.50 8.79 -34.18
C VAL A 161 33.68 8.45 -35.43
N HIS A 162 34.30 8.54 -36.61
CA HIS A 162 33.65 8.19 -37.87
C HIS A 162 33.30 6.69 -37.92
N GLU A 163 34.20 5.82 -37.46
CA GLU A 163 33.96 4.37 -37.40
C GLU A 163 32.83 4.00 -36.42
N LEU A 164 32.75 4.65 -35.25
CA LEU A 164 31.64 4.48 -34.29
C LEU A 164 30.30 5.02 -34.81
N ARG A 165 30.32 6.01 -35.70
CA ARG A 165 29.12 6.56 -36.36
C ARG A 165 28.74 5.84 -37.64
N ASN A 166 29.52 4.83 -38.04
CA ASN A 166 29.35 4.13 -39.32
C ASN A 166 29.49 5.06 -40.53
N GLU A 167 30.31 6.10 -40.39
CA GLU A 167 30.61 7.10 -41.42
C GLU A 167 32.04 6.87 -41.93
N GLY A 168 32.29 7.10 -43.23
CA GLY A 168 33.64 7.01 -43.79
C GLY A 168 34.48 8.23 -43.39
N TYR A 169 35.71 8.02 -42.93
CA TYR A 169 36.67 9.11 -42.68
C TYR A 169 37.15 9.72 -43.99
N ALA A 170 36.96 11.04 -44.17
CA ALA A 170 37.24 11.74 -45.42
C ALA A 170 38.62 12.46 -45.40
N PRO A 171 39.34 12.55 -46.53
CA PRO A 171 40.69 13.14 -46.60
C PRO A 171 40.77 14.63 -46.24
N ASP A 172 39.67 15.37 -46.41
CA ASP A 172 39.54 16.79 -46.04
C ASP A 172 39.57 17.02 -44.52
N SER A 173 39.17 16.00 -43.75
CA SER A 173 39.21 16.01 -42.29
C SER A 173 40.66 16.01 -41.76
N THR A 174 41.61 15.44 -42.51
CA THR A 174 43.04 15.42 -42.14
C THR A 174 43.66 16.82 -42.17
N ALA A 175 43.25 17.69 -43.11
CA ALA A 175 43.77 19.05 -43.22
C ALA A 175 43.27 19.97 -42.08
N VAL A 176 42.00 19.80 -41.67
CA VAL A 176 41.41 20.51 -40.53
C VAL A 176 42.09 20.08 -39.23
N ASN A 177 42.34 18.77 -39.06
CA ASN A 177 43.05 18.21 -37.92
C ASN A 177 44.50 18.72 -37.80
N ALA A 178 45.18 18.93 -38.94
CA ALA A 178 46.51 19.55 -38.98
C ALA A 178 46.48 21.05 -38.59
N LEU A 179 45.47 21.80 -39.05
CA LEU A 179 45.30 23.22 -38.76
C LEU A 179 44.96 23.49 -37.28
N GLU A 180 44.11 22.65 -36.69
CA GLU A 180 43.75 22.73 -35.27
C GLU A 180 44.95 22.41 -34.36
N ALA A 181 45.76 21.41 -34.74
CA ALA A 181 47.00 21.08 -34.06
C ALA A 181 48.04 22.22 -34.12
N LEU A 182 48.04 23.02 -35.19
CA LEU A 182 48.92 24.19 -35.36
C LEU A 182 48.45 25.41 -34.56
N SER A 183 47.13 25.69 -34.55
CA SER A 183 46.50 26.82 -33.85
C SER A 183 46.83 26.85 -32.34
N ASP A 184 46.86 25.68 -31.71
CA ASP A 184 47.08 25.52 -30.27
C ASP A 184 48.56 25.48 -29.86
N THR A 185 49.48 25.70 -30.80
CA THR A 185 50.92 25.90 -30.52
C THR A 185 51.30 27.35 -30.28
N GLY A 186 50.31 28.25 -30.11
CA GLY A 186 50.42 29.70 -29.88
C GLY A 186 51.19 30.16 -28.63
N CYS A 187 52.34 29.58 -28.35
CA CYS A 187 53.48 30.22 -27.72
C CYS A 187 54.45 30.71 -28.81
N SER A 188 53.95 31.45 -29.80
CA SER A 188 54.83 32.15 -30.75
C SER A 188 55.47 33.36 -30.06
N ASN A 189 56.79 33.36 -30.07
CA ASN A 189 57.64 34.47 -29.64
C ASN A 189 57.37 35.71 -30.48
N GLU A 190 57.14 36.86 -29.82
CA GLU A 190 57.67 38.19 -30.18
C GLU A 190 57.06 39.27 -29.27
N SER A 191 57.66 39.49 -28.09
CA SER A 191 57.64 40.80 -27.41
C SER A 191 58.56 40.78 -26.19
N ASP A 192 59.54 41.69 -26.15
CA ASP A 192 60.47 41.85 -25.04
C ASP A 192 59.86 42.74 -23.95
N GLY A 193 59.69 42.18 -22.74
CA GLY A 193 59.24 42.94 -21.57
C GLY A 193 59.09 42.08 -20.31
N PHE A 194 59.52 42.60 -19.16
CA PHE A 194 59.51 41.91 -17.85
C PHE A 194 58.11 41.48 -17.38
N PHE A 195 57.06 42.25 -17.69
CA PHE A 195 55.67 41.86 -17.41
C PHE A 195 55.15 40.75 -18.36
N ALA A 196 55.72 40.62 -19.56
CA ALA A 196 55.42 39.49 -20.46
C ALA A 196 56.04 38.18 -19.94
N PHE A 197 57.14 38.25 -19.18
CA PHE A 197 57.74 37.07 -18.54
C PHE A 197 56.86 36.48 -17.44
N LEU A 198 56.26 37.31 -16.56
CA LEU A 198 55.33 36.83 -15.52
C LEU A 198 54.00 36.32 -16.11
N GLY A 199 53.51 36.92 -17.19
CA GLY A 199 52.38 36.40 -17.97
C GLY A 199 52.69 35.05 -18.66
N LYS A 200 53.92 34.86 -19.14
CA LYS A 200 54.39 33.60 -19.74
C LYS A 200 54.55 32.49 -18.71
N VAL A 201 55.16 32.76 -17.56
CA VAL A 201 55.35 31.75 -16.49
C VAL A 201 54.00 31.39 -15.86
N SER A 202 53.12 32.36 -15.59
CA SER A 202 51.77 32.07 -15.09
C SER A 202 50.89 31.36 -16.13
N GLY A 203 50.97 31.73 -17.41
CA GLY A 203 50.27 31.06 -18.51
C GLY A 203 50.77 29.64 -18.78
N CYS A 204 52.09 29.40 -18.71
CA CYS A 204 52.65 28.05 -18.84
C CYS A 204 52.31 27.17 -17.63
N ILE A 205 52.37 27.70 -16.40
CA ILE A 205 51.99 26.96 -15.19
C ILE A 205 50.49 26.69 -15.16
N MET A 206 49.65 27.65 -15.56
CA MET A 206 48.20 27.41 -15.73
C MET A 206 47.93 26.41 -16.85
N SER A 207 48.67 26.45 -17.96
CA SER A 207 48.54 25.44 -19.02
C SER A 207 48.95 24.05 -18.54
N ALA A 208 49.99 23.95 -17.70
CA ALA A 208 50.47 22.69 -17.14
C ALA A 208 49.48 22.13 -16.10
N SER A 209 48.90 22.98 -15.26
CA SER A 209 47.88 22.57 -14.28
C SER A 209 46.55 22.21 -14.94
N ILE A 210 46.13 22.93 -15.98
CA ILE A 210 44.97 22.57 -16.81
C ILE A 210 45.22 21.22 -17.52
N LYS A 211 46.44 20.98 -18.03
CA LYS A 211 46.82 19.69 -18.63
C LYS A 211 46.80 18.54 -17.62
N LEU A 212 47.36 18.74 -16.43
CA LEU A 212 47.32 17.73 -15.35
C LEU A 212 45.88 17.41 -14.91
N ALA A 213 45.02 18.42 -14.79
CA ALA A 213 43.61 18.23 -14.46
C ALA A 213 42.86 17.44 -15.55
N LYS A 214 43.12 17.73 -16.84
CA LYS A 214 42.54 16.99 -17.97
C LYS A 214 43.03 15.54 -18.01
N ILE A 215 44.32 15.29 -17.77
CA ILE A 215 44.90 13.93 -17.69
C ILE A 215 44.26 13.14 -16.53
N GLN A 216 44.17 13.73 -15.34
CA GLN A 216 43.55 13.04 -14.20
C GLN A 216 42.07 12.75 -14.45
N SER A 217 41.33 13.69 -15.06
CA SER A 217 39.94 13.49 -15.46
C SER A 217 39.79 12.33 -16.46
N TYR A 218 40.69 12.25 -17.44
CA TYR A 218 40.73 11.17 -18.42
C TYR A 218 41.03 9.80 -17.79
N VAL A 219 42.03 9.72 -16.91
CA VAL A 219 42.36 8.48 -16.19
C VAL A 219 41.18 8.02 -15.34
N ASN A 220 40.59 8.93 -14.56
CA ASN A 220 39.41 8.63 -13.73
C ASN A 220 38.20 8.19 -14.58
N CYS A 221 37.97 8.83 -15.72
CA CYS A 221 36.92 8.43 -16.66
C CYS A 221 37.15 7.01 -17.14
N THR A 222 38.36 6.71 -17.61
CA THR A 222 38.74 5.43 -18.21
C THR A 222 38.62 4.32 -17.19
N GLU A 223 39.14 4.50 -15.98
CA GLU A 223 39.04 3.51 -14.90
C GLU A 223 37.57 3.24 -14.53
N ARG A 224 36.78 4.30 -14.35
CA ARG A 224 35.34 4.17 -14.02
C ARG A 224 34.58 3.43 -15.12
N LYS A 225 34.82 3.76 -16.39
CA LYS A 225 34.13 3.14 -17.53
C LYS A 225 34.56 1.70 -17.76
N ALA A 226 35.86 1.40 -17.62
CA ALA A 226 36.38 0.04 -17.73
C ALA A 226 35.83 -0.85 -16.61
N ASN A 227 35.88 -0.39 -15.36
CA ASN A 227 35.31 -1.11 -14.23
C ASN A 227 33.79 -1.30 -14.38
N SER A 228 33.06 -0.27 -14.84
CA SER A 228 31.62 -0.36 -15.08
C SER A 228 31.28 -1.38 -16.18
N CYS A 229 32.00 -1.39 -17.31
CA CYS A 229 31.74 -2.34 -18.38
C CYS A 229 32.05 -3.78 -17.96
N TYR A 230 33.23 -3.98 -17.37
CA TYR A 230 33.65 -5.31 -16.93
C TYR A 230 32.74 -5.85 -15.83
N SER A 231 32.34 -5.02 -14.85
CA SER A 231 31.36 -5.41 -13.83
C SER A 231 30.05 -5.83 -14.46
N SER A 232 29.52 -5.05 -15.40
CA SER A 232 28.25 -5.37 -16.08
C SER A 232 28.31 -6.73 -16.79
N TYR A 233 29.46 -7.07 -17.40
CA TYR A 233 29.68 -8.38 -18.00
C TYR A 233 29.82 -9.49 -16.94
N THR A 234 30.62 -9.29 -15.90
CA THR A 234 30.80 -10.32 -14.86
C THR A 234 29.53 -10.55 -14.04
N ASP A 235 28.71 -9.52 -13.84
CA ASP A 235 27.41 -9.62 -13.18
C ASP A 235 26.41 -10.37 -14.08
N TRP A 236 26.48 -10.14 -15.39
CA TRP A 236 25.72 -10.91 -16.39
C TRP A 236 26.12 -12.39 -16.41
N LEU A 237 27.42 -12.69 -16.36
CA LEU A 237 27.99 -14.04 -16.46
C LEU A 237 27.98 -14.82 -15.11
N GLY A 238 28.03 -14.11 -13.99
CA GLY A 238 28.45 -14.66 -12.70
C GLY A 238 27.44 -15.59 -12.03
N ALA A 239 26.15 -15.52 -12.39
CA ALA A 239 25.14 -16.40 -11.82
C ALA A 239 23.85 -16.50 -12.68
N PRO A 240 23.92 -17.04 -13.90
CA PRO A 240 22.77 -17.07 -14.81
C PRO A 240 21.56 -17.80 -14.23
N GLU A 241 21.80 -18.87 -13.46
CA GLU A 241 20.76 -19.64 -12.76
C GLU A 241 20.06 -18.82 -11.66
N ASN A 242 20.79 -17.97 -10.93
CA ASN A 242 20.19 -17.11 -9.92
C ASN A 242 19.30 -16.04 -10.56
N ARG A 243 19.74 -15.48 -11.68
CA ARG A 243 18.98 -14.44 -12.38
C ARG A 243 17.73 -14.99 -13.08
N GLU A 244 17.83 -16.19 -13.68
CA GLU A 244 16.68 -16.92 -14.18
C GLU A 244 15.69 -17.23 -13.03
N ARG A 245 16.19 -17.73 -11.90
CA ARG A 245 15.37 -18.01 -10.71
C ARG A 245 14.66 -16.77 -10.19
N GLU A 246 15.36 -15.63 -10.08
CA GLU A 246 14.75 -14.36 -9.65
C GLU A 246 13.71 -13.86 -10.67
N CYS A 247 13.94 -14.04 -11.97
CA CYS A 247 12.95 -13.76 -13.00
C CYS A 247 11.69 -14.61 -12.79
N LEU A 248 11.85 -15.93 -12.67
CA LEU A 248 10.74 -16.86 -12.47
C LEU A 248 9.97 -16.55 -11.18
N GLU A 249 10.68 -16.21 -10.10
CA GLU A 249 10.08 -15.79 -8.84
C GLU A 249 9.25 -14.52 -9.01
N ASN A 250 9.80 -13.47 -9.64
CA ASN A 250 9.06 -12.23 -9.87
C ASN A 250 7.88 -12.42 -10.82
N PHE A 251 8.02 -13.25 -11.85
CA PHE A 251 6.94 -13.58 -12.76
C PHE A 251 5.80 -14.32 -12.02
N GLY A 252 6.13 -15.34 -11.23
CA GLY A 252 5.15 -16.07 -10.41
C GLY A 252 4.56 -15.25 -9.27
N ASN A 253 5.30 -14.28 -8.73
CA ASN A 253 4.81 -13.35 -7.70
C ASN A 253 3.66 -12.49 -8.23
N ILE A 254 3.67 -12.08 -9.50
CA ILE A 254 2.58 -11.31 -10.10
C ILE A 254 1.26 -12.08 -10.00
N ASP A 255 1.26 -13.35 -10.40
CA ASP A 255 0.07 -14.21 -10.32
C ASP A 255 -0.34 -14.49 -8.88
N THR A 256 0.63 -14.71 -7.99
CA THR A 256 0.39 -14.91 -6.56
C THR A 256 -0.31 -13.70 -5.94
N TYR A 257 0.18 -12.49 -6.19
CA TYR A 257 -0.43 -11.26 -5.71
C TYR A 257 -1.79 -10.99 -6.37
N ALA A 258 -1.95 -11.25 -7.68
CA ALA A 258 -3.22 -11.09 -8.36
C ALA A 258 -4.30 -12.03 -7.78
N ASN A 259 -3.96 -13.28 -7.53
CA ASN A 259 -4.84 -14.24 -6.87
C ASN A 259 -5.17 -13.83 -5.42
N ALA A 260 -4.19 -13.28 -4.69
CA ALA A 260 -4.43 -12.75 -3.35
C ALA A 260 -5.43 -11.58 -3.36
N ILE A 261 -5.32 -10.66 -4.33
CA ILE A 261 -6.28 -9.55 -4.50
C ILE A 261 -7.69 -10.11 -4.70
N LEU A 262 -7.88 -11.04 -5.63
CA LEU A 262 -9.19 -11.67 -5.87
C LEU A 262 -9.77 -12.32 -4.61
N LYS A 263 -8.93 -13.00 -3.81
CA LYS A 263 -9.34 -13.59 -2.54
C LYS A 263 -9.82 -12.52 -1.55
N TYR A 264 -9.06 -11.44 -1.36
CA TYR A 264 -9.43 -10.37 -0.43
C TYR A 264 -10.68 -9.61 -0.89
N GLU A 265 -10.86 -9.39 -2.18
CA GLU A 265 -12.08 -8.78 -2.75
C GLU A 265 -13.33 -9.63 -2.46
N ARG A 266 -13.24 -10.96 -2.62
CA ARG A 266 -14.34 -11.86 -2.25
C ARG A 266 -14.68 -11.78 -0.77
N GLN A 267 -13.67 -11.79 0.11
CA GLN A 267 -13.88 -11.66 1.55
C GLN A 267 -14.49 -10.30 1.95
N ILE A 268 -14.11 -9.21 1.27
CA ILE A 268 -14.75 -7.90 1.46
C ILE A 268 -16.23 -7.99 1.10
N ALA A 269 -16.57 -8.54 -0.06
CA ALA A 269 -17.95 -8.67 -0.51
C ALA A 269 -18.80 -9.54 0.45
N GLU A 270 -18.24 -10.63 0.97
CA GLU A 270 -18.89 -11.48 1.98
C GLU A 270 -19.14 -10.73 3.29
N ASN A 271 -18.14 -10.00 3.79
CA ASN A 271 -18.29 -9.18 4.99
C ASN A 271 -19.35 -8.08 4.80
N GLU A 272 -19.39 -7.42 3.65
CA GLU A 272 -20.41 -6.41 3.35
C GLU A 272 -21.82 -7.00 3.30
N ARG A 273 -22.00 -8.19 2.72
CA ARG A 273 -23.29 -8.91 2.77
C ARG A 273 -23.67 -9.25 4.21
N SER A 274 -22.72 -9.74 5.01
CA SER A 274 -22.95 -10.06 6.42
C SER A 274 -23.36 -8.82 7.22
N ILE A 275 -22.72 -7.67 6.98
CA ILE A 275 -23.08 -6.39 7.61
C ILE A 275 -24.50 -5.97 7.23
N ARG A 276 -24.88 -6.06 5.94
CA ARG A 276 -26.25 -5.74 5.49
C ARG A 276 -27.30 -6.60 6.20
N SER A 277 -27.07 -7.91 6.27
CA SER A 277 -27.96 -8.83 6.98
C SER A 277 -28.06 -8.50 8.48
N LYS A 278 -26.93 -8.26 9.16
CA LYS A 278 -26.93 -7.88 10.58
C LYS A 278 -27.65 -6.56 10.85
N LYS A 279 -27.54 -5.58 9.94
CA LYS A 279 -28.29 -4.32 10.02
C LYS A 279 -29.81 -4.55 9.92
N GLN A 280 -30.25 -5.47 9.06
CA GLN A 280 -31.67 -5.87 8.98
C GLN A 280 -32.14 -6.56 10.26
N ASN A 281 -31.29 -7.41 10.86
CA ASN A 281 -31.61 -8.05 12.13
C ASN A 281 -31.73 -7.03 13.27
N ILE A 282 -30.82 -6.05 13.35
CA ILE A 282 -30.93 -4.94 14.33
C ILE A 282 -32.26 -4.21 14.18
N LYS A 283 -32.67 -3.91 12.93
CA LYS A 283 -33.97 -3.27 12.69
C LYS A 283 -35.12 -4.13 13.20
N SER A 284 -35.10 -5.43 12.90
CA SER A 284 -36.15 -6.37 13.32
C SER A 284 -36.24 -6.52 14.85
N SER A 285 -35.09 -6.57 15.54
CA SER A 285 -35.02 -6.56 17.01
C SER A 285 -35.54 -5.23 17.57
N SER A 286 -35.18 -4.09 16.96
CA SER A 286 -35.66 -2.77 17.37
C SER A 286 -37.19 -2.64 17.23
N ASP A 287 -37.75 -3.13 16.12
CA ASP A 287 -39.21 -3.14 15.91
C ASP A 287 -39.90 -4.04 16.96
N SER A 288 -39.29 -5.18 17.29
CA SER A 288 -39.78 -6.10 18.33
C SER A 288 -39.74 -5.50 19.73
N ILE A 289 -38.71 -4.70 20.05
CA ILE A 289 -38.60 -3.94 21.29
C ILE A 289 -39.72 -2.91 21.36
N ALA A 290 -39.92 -2.11 20.32
CA ALA A 290 -40.96 -1.07 20.30
C ALA A 290 -42.37 -1.65 20.53
N GLN A 291 -42.66 -2.80 19.91
CA GLN A 291 -43.92 -3.52 20.14
C GLN A 291 -44.03 -4.01 21.59
N ALA A 292 -42.97 -4.62 22.14
CA ALA A 292 -42.97 -5.12 23.51
C ALA A 292 -43.09 -3.98 24.54
N GLU A 293 -42.48 -2.81 24.29
CA GLU A 293 -42.60 -1.62 25.13
C GLU A 293 -44.03 -1.07 25.13
N GLN A 294 -44.69 -1.06 23.96
CA GLN A 294 -46.09 -0.66 23.85
C GLN A 294 -47.01 -1.62 24.62
N GLU A 295 -46.80 -2.93 24.51
CA GLU A 295 -47.53 -3.95 25.28
C GLU A 295 -47.27 -3.81 26.78
N LEU A 296 -46.02 -3.57 27.17
CA LEU A 296 -45.61 -3.40 28.56
C LEU A 296 -46.30 -2.20 29.20
N ALA A 297 -46.43 -1.08 28.47
CA ALA A 297 -47.15 0.10 28.93
C ALA A 297 -48.63 -0.20 29.19
N ARG A 298 -49.29 -0.92 28.27
CA ARG A 298 -50.71 -1.34 28.42
C ARG A 298 -50.90 -2.28 29.60
N GLU A 299 -50.00 -3.25 29.79
CA GLU A 299 -50.06 -4.17 30.92
C GLU A 299 -49.84 -3.46 32.26
N ARG A 300 -48.89 -2.52 32.33
CA ARG A 300 -48.68 -1.69 33.54
C ARG A 300 -49.91 -0.84 33.88
N GLU A 301 -50.55 -0.25 32.88
CA GLU A 301 -51.81 0.49 33.07
C GLU A 301 -52.92 -0.42 33.59
N ARG A 302 -53.10 -1.59 32.97
CA ARG A 302 -54.07 -2.61 33.38
C ARG A 302 -53.82 -3.06 34.83
N ASN A 303 -52.57 -3.34 35.18
CA ASN A 303 -52.17 -3.72 36.53
C ASN A 303 -52.55 -2.62 37.53
N SER A 304 -52.22 -1.36 37.22
CA SER A 304 -52.55 -0.21 38.06
C SER A 304 -54.06 -0.07 38.28
N LYS A 305 -54.85 -0.23 37.22
CA LYS A 305 -56.32 -0.21 37.29
C LYS A 305 -56.86 -1.33 38.19
N TYR A 306 -56.40 -2.57 38.04
CA TYR A 306 -56.84 -3.68 38.89
C TYR A 306 -56.42 -3.51 40.35
N ASN A 307 -55.23 -2.96 40.63
CA ASN A 307 -54.83 -2.66 42.01
C ASN A 307 -55.75 -1.62 42.67
N ARG A 308 -56.18 -0.58 41.93
CA ARG A 308 -57.15 0.42 42.45
C ARG A 308 -58.50 -0.22 42.74
N LEU A 309 -59.04 -1.01 41.80
CA LEU A 309 -60.31 -1.72 41.96
C LEU A 309 -60.26 -2.73 43.11
N LEU A 310 -59.14 -3.45 43.27
CA LEU A 310 -58.92 -4.36 44.38
C LEU A 310 -58.97 -3.63 45.73
N ALA A 311 -58.29 -2.48 45.83
CA ALA A 311 -58.27 -1.68 47.05
C ALA A 311 -59.68 -1.17 47.42
N GLU A 312 -60.44 -0.68 46.43
CA GLU A 312 -61.85 -0.28 46.63
C GLU A 312 -62.72 -1.45 47.08
N ARG A 313 -62.62 -2.62 46.43
CA ARG A 313 -63.40 -3.80 46.81
C ARG A 313 -63.02 -4.37 48.17
N LYS A 314 -61.74 -4.35 48.55
CA LYS A 314 -61.30 -4.71 49.91
C LYS A 314 -61.92 -3.80 50.96
N LYS A 315 -62.00 -2.48 50.71
CA LYS A 315 -62.72 -1.54 51.60
C LYS A 315 -64.21 -1.87 51.69
N THR A 316 -64.88 -2.09 50.56
CA THR A 316 -66.30 -2.48 50.54
C THR A 316 -66.54 -3.80 51.28
N LEU A 317 -65.66 -4.79 51.11
CA LEU A 317 -65.77 -6.07 51.81
C LEU A 317 -65.62 -5.90 53.32
N ALA A 318 -64.66 -5.09 53.76
CA ALA A 318 -64.47 -4.78 55.18
C ALA A 318 -65.71 -4.09 55.78
N TYR A 319 -66.26 -3.09 55.10
CA TYR A 319 -67.51 -2.42 55.51
C TYR A 319 -68.66 -3.41 55.66
N LYS A 320 -68.86 -4.30 54.67
CA LYS A 320 -69.94 -5.31 54.70
C LYS A 320 -69.76 -6.38 55.79
N LEU A 321 -68.53 -6.72 56.15
CA LEU A 321 -68.23 -7.75 57.14
C LEU A 321 -68.22 -7.23 58.58
N TYR A 322 -67.81 -5.97 58.78
CA TYR A 322 -67.53 -5.42 60.12
C TYR A 322 -68.34 -4.15 60.47
N GLY A 323 -69.15 -3.63 59.54
CA GLY A 323 -70.08 -2.51 59.80
C GLY A 323 -69.41 -1.17 60.13
N LYS A 324 -68.14 -0.99 59.77
CA LYS A 324 -67.38 0.28 59.89
C LYS A 324 -67.10 0.86 58.53
#